data_AF-A0A355B4X6-F1
#
_entry.id   AF-A0A355B4X6-F1
#
_cell.length_a   1.000
_cell.length_b   1.000
_cell.length_c   1.000
_cell.angle_alpha   90.00
_cell.angle_beta   90.00
_cell.angle_gamma   90.00
#
_symmetry.space_group_name_H-M   'P 1'
#
loop_
_entity.id
_entity.type
_entity.pdbx_description
1 polymer ?
#
loop_
_entity_poly.entity_id
_entity_poly.type
_entity_poly.pdbx_seq_one_letter_code
_entity_poly.pdbx_strand_id
1 'polypeptide(L)'
;MTSLIDAISKDHVIHFAFFLTAMAYFTYDMVFLRILAVCSSLIGLAYFGIYLGRTPVFFWQIILLGLNSWRIIHLLRERRSVSFSEEEQELYRTIFSSFTPVEFMKLLGVGSWKTGEPGTVLAEQDQPIEELMIIYNGEVAVEKDGAEVVRLRDGTWIGEMSYL
;
A
#
# COMPACT_ATOMS: atom_id res chain seq x y z
N MET A 1 -28.30 3.52 53.03
CA MET A 1 -27.21 2.56 52.76
C MET A 1 -27.32 1.95 51.35
N THR A 2 -28.52 1.67 50.85
CA THR A 2 -28.81 1.27 49.46
C THR A 2 -28.46 2.32 48.40
N SER A 3 -28.56 3.62 48.70
CA SER A 3 -28.23 4.70 47.74
C SER A 3 -26.74 4.89 47.48
N LEU A 4 -25.87 4.58 48.45
CA LEU A 4 -24.42 4.76 48.33
C LEU A 4 -23.78 3.61 47.53
N ILE A 5 -24.27 2.39 47.73
CA ILE A 5 -23.82 1.19 46.98
C ILE A 5 -24.24 1.30 45.51
N ASP A 6 -25.43 1.83 45.24
CA ASP A 6 -25.96 2.03 43.89
C ASP A 6 -25.22 3.16 43.13
N ALA A 7 -24.74 4.18 43.85
CA ALA A 7 -23.89 5.24 43.32
C ALA A 7 -22.48 4.71 42.97
N ILE A 8 -21.85 3.98 43.90
CA ILE A 8 -20.54 3.35 43.68
C ILE A 8 -20.59 2.36 42.51
N SER A 9 -21.68 1.58 42.39
CA SER A 9 -21.90 0.67 41.26
C SER A 9 -22.00 1.42 39.92
N LYS A 10 -22.72 2.56 39.87
CA LYS A 10 -22.85 3.38 38.66
C LYS A 10 -21.53 4.05 38.26
N ASP A 11 -20.73 4.49 39.23
CA ASP A 11 -19.42 5.08 38.97
C ASP A 11 -18.47 4.07 38.32
N HIS A 12 -18.48 2.81 38.78
CA HIS A 12 -17.71 1.74 38.14
C HIS A 12 -18.15 1.46 36.69
N VAL A 13 -19.46 1.51 36.42
CA VAL A 13 -19.99 1.35 35.05
C VAL A 13 -19.52 2.50 34.15
N ILE A 14 -19.50 3.73 34.66
CA ILE A 14 -19.04 4.91 33.92
C ILE A 14 -17.53 4.83 33.64
N HIS A 15 -16.72 4.48 34.64
CA HIS A 15 -15.28 4.29 34.44
C HIS A 15 -14.97 3.16 33.45
N PHE A 16 -15.73 2.06 33.49
CA PHE A 16 -15.59 0.98 32.53
C PHE A 16 -15.99 1.40 31.11
N ALA A 17 -17.06 2.19 30.96
CA ALA A 17 -17.44 2.76 29.67
C ALA A 17 -16.36 3.67 29.09
N PHE A 18 -15.79 4.58 29.90
CA PHE A 18 -14.69 5.44 29.48
C PHE A 18 -13.41 4.65 29.16
N PHE A 19 -13.12 3.58 29.90
CA PHE A 19 -12.02 2.67 29.59
C PHE A 19 -12.20 1.98 28.24
N LEU A 20 -13.41 1.47 27.95
CA LEU A 20 -13.73 0.89 26.65
C LEU A 20 -13.63 1.92 25.51
N THR A 21 -14.08 3.16 25.75
CA THR A 21 -13.91 4.27 24.81
C THR A 21 -12.43 4.59 24.56
N ALA A 22 -11.62 4.66 25.62
CA ALA A 22 -10.17 4.86 25.50
C ALA A 22 -9.50 3.72 24.72
N MET A 23 -9.94 2.48 24.94
CA MET A 23 -9.44 1.31 24.21
C MET A 23 -9.88 1.32 22.73
N ALA A 24 -11.06 1.85 22.42
CA ALA A 24 -11.51 2.07 21.05
C ALA A 24 -10.63 3.11 20.33
N TYR A 25 -10.24 4.20 20.99
CA TYR A 25 -9.28 5.17 20.45
C TYR A 25 -7.86 4.59 20.30
N PHE A 26 -7.50 3.57 21.09
CA PHE A 26 -6.23 2.85 20.98
C PHE A 26 -6.13 1.92 19.76
N THR A 27 -7.22 1.71 19.01
CA THR A 27 -7.19 0.93 17.78
C THR A 27 -6.53 1.71 16.64
N TYR A 28 -5.21 1.87 16.75
CA TYR A 28 -4.36 2.57 15.78
C TYR A 28 -4.35 1.90 14.40
N ASP A 29 -4.63 0.59 14.33
CA ASP A 29 -4.75 -0.12 13.08
C ASP A 29 -6.22 -0.30 12.68
N MET A 30 -6.58 0.31 11.54
CA MET A 30 -7.86 0.04 10.89
C MET A 30 -8.08 -1.48 10.67
N VAL A 31 -7.02 -2.29 10.55
CA VAL A 31 -7.12 -3.75 10.42
C VAL A 31 -7.72 -4.40 11.68
N PHE A 32 -7.33 -3.98 12.89
CA PHE A 32 -7.75 -4.63 14.13
C PHE A 32 -9.26 -4.50 14.37
N LEU A 33 -9.82 -3.31 14.16
CA LEU A 33 -11.26 -3.08 14.21
C LEU A 33 -12.02 -3.95 13.21
N ARG A 34 -11.46 -4.17 12.02
CA ARG A 34 -12.09 -5.00 10.99
C ARG A 34 -12.03 -6.48 11.36
N ILE A 35 -10.93 -6.95 11.96
CA ILE A 35 -10.81 -8.33 12.46
C ILE A 35 -11.87 -8.57 13.55
N LEU A 36 -12.01 -7.66 14.51
CA LEU A 36 -13.06 -7.74 15.52
C LEU A 36 -14.46 -7.78 14.90
N ALA A 37 -14.71 -6.94 13.87
CA ALA A 37 -15.98 -6.94 13.16
C ALA A 37 -16.24 -8.26 12.40
N VAL A 38 -15.21 -8.86 11.79
CA VAL A 38 -15.28 -10.20 11.17
C VAL A 38 -15.61 -11.26 12.22
N CYS A 39 -14.90 -11.29 13.35
CA CYS A 39 -15.17 -12.24 14.45
C CYS A 39 -16.61 -12.09 14.98
N SER A 40 -17.06 -10.86 15.23
CA SER A 40 -18.43 -10.56 15.63
C SER A 40 -19.44 -11.05 14.59
N SER A 41 -19.12 -10.88 13.30
CA SER A 41 -20.00 -11.29 12.21
C SER A 41 -20.13 -12.82 12.14
N LEU A 42 -19.02 -13.55 12.28
CA LEU A 42 -18.98 -15.02 12.33
C LEU A 42 -19.74 -15.58 13.53
N ILE A 43 -19.56 -15.01 14.73
CA ILE A 43 -20.29 -15.42 15.94
C ILE A 43 -21.80 -15.19 15.73
N GLY A 44 -22.19 -14.02 15.22
CA GLY A 44 -23.60 -13.75 14.94
C GLY A 44 -24.17 -14.69 13.87
N LEU A 45 -23.40 -15.01 12.83
CA LEU A 45 -23.84 -15.93 11.78
C LEU A 45 -24.07 -17.36 12.32
N ALA A 46 -23.19 -17.84 13.18
CA ALA A 46 -23.36 -19.12 13.87
C ALA A 46 -24.60 -19.10 14.79
N TYR A 47 -24.76 -18.05 15.60
CA TYR A 47 -25.88 -17.93 16.53
C TYR A 47 -27.24 -17.82 15.80
N PHE A 48 -27.37 -16.93 14.83
CA PHE A 48 -28.63 -16.71 14.11
C PHE A 48 -28.97 -17.85 13.13
N GLY A 49 -27.96 -18.48 12.53
CA GLY A 49 -28.14 -19.61 11.62
C GLY A 49 -28.60 -20.89 12.34
N ILE A 50 -28.13 -21.12 13.57
CA ILE A 50 -28.45 -22.34 14.34
C ILE A 50 -29.73 -22.16 15.17
N TYR A 51 -29.95 -20.99 15.79
CA TYR A 51 -30.93 -20.89 16.90
C TYR A 51 -32.17 -20.05 16.63
N LEU A 52 -32.17 -19.09 15.69
CA LEU A 52 -33.26 -18.09 15.62
C LEU A 52 -34.01 -18.02 14.29
N GLY A 53 -33.50 -18.59 13.19
CA GLY A 53 -34.20 -18.55 11.89
C GLY A 53 -34.55 -17.13 11.40
N ARG A 54 -33.96 -16.08 11.97
CA ARG A 54 -34.26 -14.68 11.66
C ARG A 54 -33.52 -14.25 10.40
N THR A 55 -34.16 -14.46 9.25
CA THR A 55 -33.63 -14.18 7.91
C THR A 55 -33.02 -12.79 7.74
N PRO A 56 -33.61 -11.68 8.24
CA PRO A 56 -33.06 -10.35 8.00
C PRO A 56 -31.72 -10.11 8.71
N VAL A 57 -31.58 -10.56 9.96
CA VAL A 57 -30.35 -10.36 10.74
C VAL A 57 -29.22 -11.22 10.18
N PHE A 58 -29.53 -12.46 9.82
CA PHE A 58 -28.60 -13.37 9.16
C PHE A 58 -28.03 -12.78 7.86
N PHE A 59 -28.89 -12.18 7.03
CA PHE A 59 -28.48 -11.48 5.81
C PHE A 59 -27.51 -10.32 6.08
N TRP A 60 -27.80 -9.48 7.08
CA TRP A 60 -26.92 -8.36 7.45
C TRP A 60 -25.55 -8.83 7.97
N GLN A 61 -25.49 -9.96 8.69
CA GLN A 61 -24.21 -10.53 9.14
C GLN A 61 -23.33 -10.96 7.96
N ILE A 62 -23.91 -11.48 6.88
CA ILE A 62 -23.18 -11.84 5.66
C ILE A 62 -22.60 -10.59 4.99
N ILE A 63 -23.39 -9.52 4.85
CA ILE A 63 -22.93 -8.25 4.26
C ILE A 63 -21.77 -7.68 5.07
N LEU A 64 -21.93 -7.60 6.40
CA LEU A 64 -20.89 -7.04 7.28
C LEU A 64 -19.61 -7.89 7.24
N LEU A 65 -19.74 -9.22 7.24
CA LEU A 65 -18.60 -10.12 7.08
C LEU A 65 -17.86 -9.85 5.77
N GLY A 66 -18.59 -9.78 4.64
CA GLY A 66 -18.00 -9.51 3.33
C GLY A 66 -17.29 -8.16 3.27
N LEU A 67 -17.94 -7.08 3.72
CA LEU A 67 -17.38 -5.73 3.67
C LEU A 67 -16.14 -5.57 4.54
N ASN A 68 -16.17 -6.11 5.77
CA ASN A 68 -15.01 -6.05 6.66
C ASN A 68 -13.86 -6.93 6.14
N SER A 69 -14.15 -8.11 5.58
CA SER A 69 -13.14 -8.98 4.97
C SER A 69 -12.49 -8.35 3.75
N TRP A 70 -13.28 -7.75 2.86
CA TRP A 70 -12.76 -7.05 1.68
C TRP A 70 -11.83 -5.89 2.06
N ARG A 71 -12.20 -5.08 3.06
CA ARG A 71 -11.34 -3.99 3.56
C ARG A 71 -10.03 -4.51 4.17
N ILE A 72 -10.07 -5.64 4.91
CA ILE A 72 -8.87 -6.29 5.41
C ILE A 72 -7.97 -6.72 4.25
N ILE A 73 -8.52 -7.41 3.25
CA ILE A 73 -7.75 -7.89 2.09
C ILE A 73 -7.12 -6.72 1.34
N HIS A 74 -7.86 -5.65 1.09
CA HIS A 74 -7.36 -4.46 0.41
C HIS A 74 -6.20 -3.82 1.18
N LEU A 75 -6.37 -3.58 2.48
CA LEU A 75 -5.36 -2.98 3.34
C LEU A 75 -4.12 -3.89 3.51
N LEU A 76 -4.31 -5.20 3.58
CA LEU A 76 -3.21 -6.16 3.61
C LEU A 76 -2.47 -6.24 2.27
N ARG A 77 -3.13 -6.00 1.14
CA ARG A 77 -2.46 -5.90 -0.17
C ARG A 77 -1.63 -4.62 -0.28
N GLU A 78 -2.12 -3.51 0.27
CA GLU A 78 -1.36 -2.26 0.35
C GLU A 78 -0.16 -2.37 1.30
N ARG A 79 -0.32 -3.08 2.42
CA ARG A 79 0.74 -3.31 3.41
C ARG A 79 1.62 -4.50 3.10
N ARG A 80 1.36 -5.25 2.02
CA ARG A 80 2.16 -6.44 1.69
C ARG A 80 3.58 -5.95 1.39
N SER A 81 4.53 -6.34 2.23
CA SER A 81 5.95 -6.08 2.03
C SER A 81 6.34 -6.61 0.67
N VAL A 82 6.54 -5.71 -0.29
CA VAL A 82 7.12 -6.06 -1.57
C VAL A 82 8.58 -6.40 -1.29
N SER A 83 9.02 -7.57 -1.72
CA SER A 83 10.43 -7.95 -1.67
C SER A 83 11.08 -7.41 -2.94
N PHE A 84 11.99 -6.46 -2.78
CA PHE A 84 12.84 -5.97 -3.86
C PHE A 84 14.18 -6.70 -3.83
N SER A 85 14.83 -6.83 -4.99
CA SER A 85 16.27 -7.11 -5.04
C SER A 85 17.06 -5.95 -4.42
N GLU A 86 18.36 -6.11 -4.15
CA GLU A 86 19.20 -5.01 -3.66
C GLU A 86 19.18 -3.82 -4.63
N GLU A 87 19.26 -4.09 -5.93
CA GLU A 87 19.27 -3.06 -6.99
C GLU A 87 17.93 -2.33 -7.11
N GLU A 88 16.82 -3.07 -7.06
CA GLU A 88 15.48 -2.50 -7.06
C GLU A 88 15.22 -1.67 -5.81
N GLN A 89 15.73 -2.12 -4.66
CA GLN A 89 15.58 -1.41 -3.39
C GLN A 89 16.39 -0.11 -3.36
N GLU A 90 17.59 -0.12 -3.95
CA GLU A 90 18.39 1.09 -4.12
C GLU A 90 17.66 2.08 -5.04
N LEU A 91 17.24 1.64 -6.23
CA LEU A 91 16.50 2.45 -7.19
C LEU A 91 15.21 3.04 -6.60
N TYR A 92 14.49 2.25 -5.80
CA TYR A 92 13.30 2.70 -5.08
C TYR A 92 13.62 3.84 -4.11
N ARG A 93 14.69 3.71 -3.33
CA ARG A 93 15.04 4.67 -2.27
C ARG A 93 15.61 5.96 -2.83
N THR A 94 16.34 5.90 -3.94
CA THR A 94 17.03 7.06 -4.51
C THR A 94 16.13 7.87 -5.42
N ILE A 95 15.36 7.21 -6.29
CA ILE A 95 14.62 7.89 -7.38
C ILE A 95 13.12 7.83 -7.19
N PHE A 96 12.58 6.68 -6.78
CA PHE A 96 11.13 6.45 -6.69
C PHE A 96 10.57 6.52 -5.27
N SER A 97 11.26 7.23 -4.36
CA SER A 97 10.89 7.29 -2.94
C SER A 97 9.54 7.97 -2.68
N SER A 98 9.01 8.72 -3.66
CA SER A 98 7.67 9.31 -3.64
C SER A 98 6.55 8.31 -3.89
N PHE A 99 6.84 7.13 -4.44
CA PHE A 99 5.85 6.08 -4.71
C PHE A 99 5.70 5.14 -3.51
N THR A 100 4.52 4.54 -3.34
CA THR A 100 4.37 3.38 -2.45
C THR A 100 5.11 2.17 -3.01
N PRO A 101 5.57 1.21 -2.17
CA PRO A 101 6.24 0.01 -2.67
C PRO A 101 5.42 -0.77 -3.70
N VAL A 102 4.10 -0.77 -3.55
CA VAL A 102 3.17 -1.44 -4.49
C VAL A 102 3.10 -0.71 -5.83
N GLU A 103 3.12 0.62 -5.84
CA GLU A 103 3.15 1.40 -7.09
C GLU A 103 4.48 1.22 -7.82
N PHE A 104 5.61 1.28 -7.10
CA PHE A 104 6.91 1.02 -7.68
C PHE A 104 7.03 -0.40 -8.24
N MET A 105 6.48 -1.42 -7.55
CA MET A 105 6.42 -2.79 -8.08
C MET A 105 5.64 -2.87 -9.41
N LYS A 106 4.56 -2.11 -9.56
CA LYS A 106 3.81 -2.04 -10.81
C LYS A 106 4.63 -1.40 -11.93
N LEU A 107 5.40 -0.36 -11.62
CA LEU A 107 6.32 0.27 -12.57
C LEU A 107 7.42 -0.69 -13.00
N LEU A 108 8.06 -1.38 -12.06
CA LEU A 108 9.04 -2.44 -12.37
C LEU A 108 8.43 -3.56 -13.23
N GLY A 109 7.16 -3.90 -12.99
CA GLY A 109 6.45 -4.93 -13.77
C GLY A 109 6.20 -4.57 -15.23
N VAL A 110 6.26 -3.29 -15.61
CA VAL A 110 6.19 -2.84 -17.02
C VAL A 110 7.54 -2.42 -17.58
N GLY A 111 8.54 -2.22 -16.72
CA GLY A 111 9.92 -1.92 -17.10
C GLY A 111 10.73 -3.18 -17.41
N SER A 112 11.89 -2.97 -18.02
CA SER A 112 12.88 -4.04 -18.22
C SER A 112 14.28 -3.52 -17.95
N TRP A 113 15.10 -4.35 -17.31
CA TRP A 113 16.52 -4.07 -17.13
C TRP A 113 17.25 -4.33 -18.45
N LYS A 114 18.03 -3.34 -18.91
CA LYS A 114 18.86 -3.45 -20.11
C LYS A 114 20.30 -3.09 -19.75
N THR A 115 21.23 -3.92 -20.20
CA THR A 115 22.67 -3.68 -20.08
C THR A 115 23.23 -3.43 -21.47
N GLY A 116 23.89 -2.29 -21.65
CA GLY A 116 24.54 -1.91 -22.91
C GLY A 116 26.06 -2.02 -22.81
N GLU A 117 26.70 -2.43 -23.91
CA GLU A 117 28.16 -2.35 -24.05
C GLU A 117 28.59 -0.91 -24.36
N PRO A 118 29.85 -0.52 -24.07
CA PRO A 118 30.38 0.78 -24.46
C PRO A 118 30.17 1.06 -25.96
N GLY A 119 29.57 2.21 -26.29
CA GLY A 119 29.23 2.59 -27.66
C GLY A 119 27.83 2.15 -28.11
N THR A 120 27.03 1.53 -27.24
CA THR A 120 25.61 1.30 -27.52
C THR A 120 24.88 2.64 -27.65
N VAL A 121 24.25 2.86 -28.79
CA VAL A 121 23.41 4.04 -29.03
C VAL A 121 22.06 3.82 -28.35
N LEU A 122 21.72 4.67 -27.38
CA LEU A 122 20.45 4.60 -26.64
C LEU A 122 19.35 5.41 -27.31
N ALA A 123 19.69 6.54 -27.92
CA ALA A 123 18.79 7.40 -28.64
C ALA A 123 19.56 8.18 -29.71
N GLU A 124 18.90 8.45 -30.83
CA GLU A 124 19.44 9.28 -31.91
C GLU A 124 18.67 10.59 -32.01
N GLN A 125 19.37 11.68 -32.32
CA GLN A 125 18.72 12.97 -32.56
C GLN A 125 17.77 12.86 -33.75
N ASP A 126 16.62 13.54 -33.64
CA ASP A 126 15.59 13.59 -34.68
C ASP A 126 14.90 12.24 -35.00
N GLN A 127 15.14 11.21 -34.18
CA GLN A 127 14.40 9.96 -34.19
C GLN A 127 13.38 9.91 -33.03
N PRO A 128 12.21 9.29 -33.23
CA PRO A 128 11.26 9.09 -32.16
C PRO A 128 11.85 8.14 -31.10
N ILE A 129 11.80 8.56 -29.84
CA ILE A 129 12.13 7.71 -28.69
C ILE A 129 10.83 7.10 -28.16
N GLU A 130 10.70 5.79 -28.26
CA GLU A 130 9.50 5.04 -27.81
C GLU A 130 9.59 4.54 -26.37
N GLU A 131 10.74 4.75 -25.70
CA GLU A 131 11.02 4.25 -24.37
C GLU A 131 11.57 5.36 -23.46
N LEU A 132 11.05 5.43 -22.23
CA LEU A 132 11.64 6.24 -21.17
C LEU A 132 12.66 5.39 -20.41
N MET A 133 13.92 5.80 -20.41
CA MET A 133 15.02 5.05 -19.78
C MET A 133 15.60 5.81 -18.60
N ILE A 134 16.15 5.07 -17.64
CA ILE A 134 16.89 5.63 -16.51
C ILE A 134 18.25 4.97 -16.38
N ILE A 135 19.29 5.78 -16.21
CA ILE A 135 20.64 5.27 -16.03
C ILE A 135 20.72 4.75 -14.58
N TYR A 136 20.76 3.44 -14.40
CA TYR A 136 20.94 2.85 -13.07
C TYR A 136 22.41 2.81 -12.66
N ASN A 137 23.30 2.41 -13.58
CA ASN A 137 24.73 2.33 -13.34
C ASN A 137 25.50 2.62 -14.65
N GLY A 138 26.48 3.52 -14.59
CA GLY A 138 27.33 3.88 -15.73
C GLY A 138 27.23 5.36 -16.12
N GLU A 139 27.87 5.70 -17.23
CA GLU A 139 27.86 7.05 -17.80
C GLU A 139 27.41 6.99 -19.27
N VAL A 140 26.60 7.96 -19.68
CA VAL A 140 26.11 8.08 -21.06
C VAL A 140 26.54 9.44 -21.60
N ALA A 141 27.29 9.44 -22.70
CA ALA A 141 27.64 10.67 -23.41
C ALA A 141 26.48 11.09 -24.33
N VAL A 142 26.18 12.39 -24.33
CA VAL A 142 25.26 13.02 -25.27
C VAL A 142 26.10 13.78 -26.27
N GLU A 143 26.01 13.38 -27.53
CA GLU A 143 26.72 14.01 -28.64
C GLU A 143 25.74 14.84 -29.47
N LYS A 144 26.19 16.01 -29.90
CA LYS A 144 25.49 16.86 -30.86
C LYS A 144 26.46 17.29 -31.93
N ASP A 145 26.08 17.13 -33.20
CA ASP A 145 26.92 17.48 -34.34
C ASP A 145 28.33 16.84 -34.30
N GLY A 146 28.44 15.62 -33.72
CA GLY A 146 29.70 14.88 -33.58
C GLY A 146 30.62 15.33 -32.43
N ALA A 147 30.14 16.22 -31.55
CA ALA A 147 30.87 16.63 -30.36
C ALA A 147 30.11 16.25 -29.08
N GLU A 148 30.80 15.70 -28.09
CA GLU A 148 30.24 15.46 -26.74
C GLU A 148 29.87 16.81 -26.10
N VAL A 149 28.59 16.98 -25.78
CA VAL A 149 28.07 18.21 -25.15
C VAL A 149 27.93 18.02 -23.65
N VAL A 150 27.45 16.85 -23.23
CA VAL A 150 27.21 16.54 -21.82
C VAL A 150 27.38 15.05 -21.57
N ARG A 151 27.77 14.71 -20.34
CA ARG A 151 27.89 13.35 -19.86
C ARG A 151 26.92 13.14 -18.71
N LEU A 152 25.96 12.25 -18.90
CA LEU A 152 24.94 11.88 -17.93
C LEU A 152 25.44 10.74 -17.04
N ARG A 153 24.99 10.73 -15.79
CA ARG A 153 25.35 9.74 -14.77
C ARG A 153 24.12 9.00 -14.27
N ASP A 154 24.36 8.05 -13.38
CA ASP A 154 23.31 7.33 -12.65
C ASP A 154 22.26 8.29 -12.06
N GLY A 155 21.00 7.86 -12.13
CA GLY A 155 19.83 8.63 -11.73
C GLY A 155 19.27 9.61 -12.76
N THR A 156 19.91 9.73 -13.93
CA THR A 156 19.42 10.61 -15.00
C THR A 156 18.43 9.89 -15.91
N TRP A 157 17.38 10.59 -16.31
CA TRP A 157 16.39 10.11 -17.27
C TRP A 157 16.80 10.41 -18.72
N ILE A 158 16.51 9.49 -19.63
CA ILE A 158 16.71 9.62 -21.07
C ILE A 158 15.34 9.49 -21.74
N GLY A 159 15.01 10.42 -22.64
CA GLY A 159 13.74 10.41 -23.36
C GLY A 159 12.59 11.12 -22.63
N GLU A 160 12.84 11.79 -21.49
CA GLU A 160 11.80 12.53 -20.75
C GLU A 160 11.08 13.58 -21.60
N MET A 161 11.79 14.22 -22.53
CA MET A 161 11.26 15.27 -23.40
C MET A 161 10.24 14.76 -24.42
N SER A 162 10.21 13.45 -24.70
CA SER A 162 9.24 12.85 -25.62
C SER A 162 7.88 12.59 -24.95
N TYR A 163 7.80 12.66 -23.61
CA TYR A 163 6.60 12.37 -22.82
C TYR A 163 6.01 13.60 -22.10
N LEU A 164 6.58 14.79 -22.33
CA LEU A 164 6.08 16.09 -21.86
C LEU A 164 5.28 16.80 -22.95
#